data_AF-A0A8T5PTI6-F1
#
_entry.id   AF-A0A8T5PTI6-F1
#
_cell.length_a   1.000
_cell.length_b   1.000
_cell.length_c   1.000
_cell.angle_alpha   90.00
_cell.angle_beta   90.00
_cell.angle_gamma   90.00
#
_symmetry.space_group_name_H-M   'P 1'
#
loop_
_entity.id
_entity.type
_entity.pdbx_description
1 polymer ?
#
loop_
_entity_poly.entity_id
_entity_poly.type
_entity_poly.pdbx_seq_one_letter_code
_entity_poly.pdbx_strand_id
1 'polypeptide(L)' 'MSIGEVVEKYPETAEVFMKHGMHCLGCAIAHFENIEQGCKAHGIDAKKLVDNLNKVVAKKK' A
#
# COMPACT_ATOMS: atom_id res chain seq x y z
N MET A 1 4.38 -2.51 9.65
CA MET A 1 3.67 -1.28 9.27
C MET A 1 2.35 -1.69 8.66
N SER A 2 1.24 -1.13 9.14
CA SER A 2 -0.04 -1.23 8.45
C SER A 2 -0.01 -0.44 7.15
N ILE A 3 -0.98 -0.69 6.28
CA ILE A 3 -1.14 0.09 5.04
C ILE A 3 -1.34 1.57 5.37
N GLY A 4 -2.13 1.88 6.41
CA GLY A 4 -2.31 3.24 6.93
C GLY A 4 -0.97 3.91 7.30
N GLU A 5 -0.16 3.25 8.13
CA GLU A 5 1.15 3.79 8.54
C GLU A 5 2.10 4.04 7.35
N VAL A 6 2.04 3.18 6.31
CA VAL A 6 2.84 3.36 5.09
C VAL A 6 2.42 4.62 4.35
N VAL A 7 1.11 4.85 4.19
CA VAL A 7 0.59 6.03 3.50
C VAL A 7 0.84 7.31 4.29
N GLU A 8 0.69 7.28 5.62
CA GLU A 8 1.00 8.42 6.49
C GLU A 8 2.49 8.81 6.40
N LYS A 9 3.38 7.81 6.40
CA LYS A 9 4.83 8.04 6.34
C LYS A 9 5.31 8.40 4.93
N TYR A 10 4.67 7.86 3.90
CA TYR A 10 5.03 8.03 2.49
C TYR A 10 3.78 8.35 1.65
N PRO A 11 3.29 9.59 1.66
CA PRO A 11 2.02 9.95 0.99
C PRO A 11 1.98 9.63 -0.50
N GLU A 12 3.12 9.63 -1.19
CA GLU A 12 3.24 9.23 -2.60
C GLU A 12 2.86 7.76 -2.87
N THR A 13 2.85 6.92 -1.83
CA THR A 13 2.49 5.50 -1.96
C THR A 13 1.00 5.29 -2.17
N ALA A 14 0.15 6.24 -1.79
CA ALA A 14 -1.30 6.13 -1.95
C ALA A 14 -1.70 5.87 -3.41
N GLU A 15 -1.07 6.55 -4.37
CA GLU A 15 -1.35 6.35 -5.80
C GLU A 15 -0.94 4.95 -6.27
N VAL A 16 0.13 4.38 -5.70
CA VAL A 16 0.59 3.03 -6.03
C VAL A 16 -0.42 1.99 -5.53
N PHE A 17 -0.90 2.13 -4.29
CA PHE A 17 -1.94 1.27 -3.73
C PHE A 17 -3.22 1.32 -4.59
N MET A 18 -3.70 2.52 -4.94
CA MET A 18 -4.87 2.68 -5.81
C MET A 18 -4.69 1.98 -7.17
N LYS A 19 -3.52 2.14 -7.81
CA LYS A 19 -3.20 1.46 -9.09
C LYS A 19 -3.21 -0.06 -9.01
N HIS A 20 -3.00 -0.63 -7.83
CA HIS A 20 -3.06 -2.09 -7.62
C HIS A 20 -4.44 -2.57 -7.18
N GLY A 21 -5.45 -1.69 -7.12
CA GLY A 21 -6.82 -2.04 -6.73
C GLY A 21 -7.14 -1.84 -5.25
N MET A 22 -6.22 -1.28 -4.47
CA MET A 22 -6.45 -0.92 -3.07
C MET A 22 -7.11 0.46 -2.97
N HIS A 23 -8.30 0.64 -3.57
CA HIS A 23 -9.02 1.92 -3.50
C HIS A 23 -9.58 2.22 -2.10
N CYS A 24 -9.68 1.20 -1.25
CA CYS A 24 -10.19 1.26 0.11
C CYS A 24 -9.18 1.79 1.15
N LEU A 25 -8.16 2.57 0.75
CA LEU A 25 -7.16 3.13 1.68
C LEU A 25 -7.76 3.89 2.86
N GLY A 26 -8.94 4.52 2.69
CA GLY A 26 -9.67 5.20 3.76
C GLY A 26 -10.61 4.31 4.58
N CYS A 27 -10.66 3.01 4.32
CA CYS A 27 -11.43 2.08 5.13
C CYS A 27 -10.73 1.90 6.48
N ALA A 28 -11.48 1.93 7.58
CA ALA A 28 -10.93 1.72 8.92
C ALA A 28 -10.09 0.43 9.02
N ILE A 29 -10.41 -0.60 8.22
CA ILE A 29 -9.71 -1.87 8.17
C ILE A 29 -8.26 -1.72 7.66
N ALA A 30 -8.00 -0.81 6.70
CA ALA A 30 -6.66 -0.59 6.13
C ALA A 30 -5.65 -0.04 7.16
N HIS A 31 -6.14 0.58 8.25
CA HIS A 31 -5.28 1.01 9.36
C HIS A 31 -4.80 -0.15 10.23
N PHE A 32 -5.48 -1.29 10.20
CA PHE A 32 -5.16 -2.47 11.02
C PHE A 32 -4.55 -3.64 10.23
N GLU A 33 -4.67 -3.63 8.90
CA GLU A 33 -4.06 -4.64 8.02
C GLU A 33 -2.66 -4.25 7.56
N ASN A 34 -1.76 -5.23 7.52
CA ASN A 34 -0.49 -5.09 6.81
C ASN A 34 -0.66 -5.34 5.29
N ILE A 35 0.38 -5.01 4.51
CA ILE A 35 0.34 -5.10 3.04
C ILE A 35 0.02 -6.52 2.57
N GLU A 36 0.61 -7.55 3.18
CA GLU A 36 0.41 -8.95 2.77
C GLU A 36 -1.03 -9.41 3.01
N GLN A 37 -1.61 -9.07 4.16
CA GLN A 37 -3.00 -9.38 4.51
C GLN A 37 -3.98 -8.72 3.53
N GLY A 38 -3.83 -7.41 3.30
CA GLY A 38 -4.65 -6.70 2.33
C GLY A 38 -4.50 -7.29 0.93
N CYS A 39 -3.27 -7.63 0.51
CA CYS A 39 -3.03 -8.25 -0.79
C CYS A 39 -3.73 -9.61 -0.92
N LYS A 40 -3.70 -10.44 0.12
CA LYS A 40 -4.38 -11.74 0.14
C LYS A 40 -5.90 -11.59 0.08
N ALA A 41 -6.48 -10.62 0.80
CA ALA A 41 -7.93 -10.36 0.80
C ALA A 41 -8.45 -9.89 -0.56
N HIS A 42 -7.61 -9.21 -1.34
CA HIS A 42 -7.97 -8.59 -2.62
C HIS A 42 -7.37 -9.30 -3.85
N GLY A 43 -6.66 -10.42 -3.69
CA GLY A 43 -6.06 -11.18 -4.79
C GLY A 43 -4.92 -10.43 -5.51
N ILE A 44 -4.20 -9.57 -4.80
CA ILE A 44 -3.12 -8.74 -5.33
C ILE A 44 -1.76 -9.42 -5.07
N ASP A 45 -0.83 -9.28 -6.01
CA ASP A 45 0.56 -9.70 -5.81
C ASP A 45 1.29 -8.73 -4.87
N ALA A 46 1.48 -9.16 -3.62
CA ALA A 46 2.16 -8.39 -2.59
C ALA A 46 3.59 -8.01 -2.97
N LYS A 47 4.33 -8.90 -3.63
CA LYS A 47 5.70 -8.65 -4.03
C LYS A 47 5.74 -7.53 -5.07
N LYS A 48 4.90 -7.61 -6.09
CA LYS A 48 4.80 -6.58 -7.14
C LYS A 48 4.40 -5.23 -6.57
N LEU A 49 3.47 -5.20 -5.62
CA LEU A 49 3.06 -3.98 -4.93
C LEU A 49 4.24 -3.37 -4.14
N VAL A 50 4.92 -4.15 -3.31
CA VAL A 50 6.08 -3.68 -2.51
C VAL A 50 7.20 -3.17 -3.41
N ASP A 51 7.50 -3.86 -4.51
CA ASP A 51 8.52 -3.41 -5.48
C ASP A 51 8.17 -2.03 -6.07
N ASN A 52 6.89 -1.77 -6.33
CA ASN A 52 6.43 -0.49 -6.86
C ASN A 52 6.38 0.62 -5.79
N LEU A 53 6.03 0.29 -4.55
CA LEU A 53 6.07 1.21 -3.40
C LEU A 53 7.51 1.67 -3.15
N ASN A 54 8.47 0.75 -3.13
CA ASN A 54 9.87 1.08 -2.91
C ASN A 54 10.44 1.98 -4.03
N LYS A 55 10.02 1.79 -5.29
CA LYS A 55 10.45 2.64 -6.41
C LYS A 55 10.00 4.09 -6.25
N VAL A 56 8.79 4.34 -5.75
CA VAL A 56 8.32 5.73 -5.57
C VAL A 56 8.97 6.41 -4.37
N VAL A 57 9.15 5.66 -3.26
CA VAL A 57 9.84 6.17 -2.06
C VAL A 57 11.31 6.49 -2.36
N ALA A 58 12.00 5.62 -3.12
CA ALA A 58 13.40 5.85 -3.49
C ALA A 58 13.60 7.04 -4.43
N LYS A 59 12.61 7.37 -5.27
CA LYS A 59 12.66 8.53 -6.19
C LYS A 59 12.39 9.88 -5.51
N LYS A 60 11.80 9.87 -4.31
CA LYS A 60 11.50 11.08 -3.53
C LYS A 60 12.53 11.41 -2.46
N LYS A 61 13.55 10.56 -2.27
CA LYS A 61 14.75 10.89 -1.48
C LYS A 61 15.73 11.72 -2.28
#